data_AF-A0A432GDF3-F1
#
_entry.id   AF-A0A432GDF3-F1
#
_cell.length_a   1.000
_cell.length_b   1.000
_cell.length_c   1.000
_cell.angle_alpha   90.00
_cell.angle_beta   90.00
_cell.angle_gamma   90.00
#
_symmetry.space_group_name_H-M   'P 1'
#
loop_
_entity.id
_entity.type
_entity.pdbx_description
1 polymer ?
#
loop_
_entity_poly.entity_id
_entity_poly.type
_entity_poly.pdbx_seq_one_letter_code
_entity_poly.pdbx_strand_id
1 'polypeptide(L)'
;MFEKDPRTFAPEYKNLSPEQKAMVKLEISLSRFFKHFDDSVKRWERMIYPAIIVFGLLGLSGFYLIYHVTKDMHSMSQSFDPAMESNMAQMARNINELSKNISVMTGQIHMLVQNIQNMDQNIAKMGGDIGEISLSLHKVNDNMDLLTADINDMLGDTGTMAKNITTMNQAIERVTLDIGQMNQSMRAMTVTTGLMGRDMRQMNKPMRVMNTVMPW
;
A
#
# COMPACT_ATOMS: atom_id res chain seq x y z
N MET A 1 65.60 73.26 -60.19
CA MET A 1 66.77 73.97 -60.73
C MET A 1 67.55 72.99 -61.60
N PHE A 2 67.36 73.13 -62.91
CA PHE A 2 68.16 72.62 -64.04
C PHE A 2 68.58 71.14 -64.07
N GLU A 3 67.74 70.36 -64.74
CA GLU A 3 68.09 69.53 -65.89
C GLU A 3 69.51 69.77 -66.46
N LYS A 4 70.33 68.72 -66.43
CA LYS A 4 71.53 68.61 -67.28
C LYS A 4 71.48 67.28 -68.05
N ASP A 5 71.08 67.45 -69.30
CA ASP A 5 71.13 66.57 -70.47
C ASP A 5 72.40 65.67 -70.52
N PRO A 6 72.30 64.35 -70.85
CA PRO A 6 73.39 63.38 -70.73
C PRO A 6 74.45 63.40 -71.85
N ARG A 7 74.81 64.58 -72.39
CA ARG A 7 75.68 64.68 -73.58
C ARG A 7 76.95 65.52 -73.41
N THR A 8 77.42 65.78 -72.21
CA THR A 8 78.71 66.46 -72.01
C THR A 8 79.83 65.44 -71.74
N PHE A 9 80.30 64.83 -72.82
CA PHE A 9 81.55 64.06 -72.82
C PHE A 9 82.71 65.02 -72.54
N ALA A 10 83.48 64.76 -71.48
CA ALA A 10 84.72 65.47 -71.18
C ALA A 10 85.68 65.38 -72.40
N PRO A 11 86.47 66.43 -72.70
CA PRO A 11 87.21 66.54 -73.95
C PRO A 11 88.41 65.58 -74.10
N GLU A 12 88.63 64.66 -73.16
CA GLU A 12 89.83 63.81 -73.05
C GLU A 12 89.67 62.38 -73.62
N TYR A 13 88.60 62.11 -74.39
CA TYR A 13 88.31 60.76 -74.94
C TYR A 13 88.25 60.71 -76.47
N LYS A 14 88.76 61.73 -77.16
CA LYS A 14 88.57 61.90 -78.61
C LYS A 14 89.41 60.94 -79.48
N ASN A 15 90.50 60.37 -78.95
CA ASN A 15 91.51 59.62 -79.73
C ASN A 15 91.68 58.13 -79.35
N LEU A 16 90.69 57.48 -78.72
CA LEU A 16 90.78 56.05 -78.36
C LEU A 16 90.10 55.12 -79.38
N SER A 17 90.69 53.93 -79.59
CA SER A 17 90.21 52.85 -80.49
C SER A 17 88.78 52.41 -80.14
N PRO A 18 87.95 51.94 -81.11
CA PRO A 18 86.59 51.45 -80.85
C PRO A 18 86.49 50.46 -79.69
N GLU A 19 87.50 49.61 -79.51
CA GLU A 19 87.57 48.60 -78.44
C GLU A 19 87.82 49.21 -77.06
N GLN A 20 88.66 50.25 -76.97
CA GLN A 20 88.93 50.96 -75.72
C GLN A 20 87.70 51.76 -75.27
N LYS A 21 86.95 52.35 -76.21
CA LYS A 21 85.66 52.99 -75.92
C LYS A 21 84.63 51.98 -75.42
N ALA A 22 84.62 50.76 -75.97
CA ALA A 22 83.76 49.68 -75.50
C ALA A 22 84.17 49.19 -74.10
N MET A 23 85.48 49.06 -73.82
CA MET A 23 86.00 48.66 -72.50
C MET A 23 85.69 49.70 -71.41
N VAL A 24 85.94 51.00 -71.66
CA VAL A 24 85.62 52.06 -70.68
C VAL A 24 84.11 52.15 -70.45
N LYS A 25 83.30 51.98 -71.50
CA LYS A 25 81.84 51.96 -71.39
C LYS A 25 81.35 50.75 -70.59
N LEU A 26 81.98 49.58 -70.77
CA LEU A 26 81.68 48.37 -70.01
C LEU A 26 82.06 48.54 -68.54
N GLU A 27 83.26 49.07 -68.26
CA GLU A 27 83.74 49.31 -66.90
C GLU A 27 82.80 50.27 -66.14
N ILE A 28 82.43 51.39 -66.76
CA ILE A 28 81.46 52.33 -66.19
C ILE A 28 80.08 51.68 -65.98
N SER A 29 79.64 50.82 -66.91
CA SER A 29 78.37 50.10 -66.78
C SER A 29 78.40 49.05 -65.67
N LEU A 30 79.53 48.36 -65.50
CA LEU A 30 79.77 47.34 -64.48
C LEU A 30 79.88 47.97 -63.09
N SER A 31 80.59 49.09 -62.94
CA SER A 31 80.67 49.84 -61.69
C SER A 31 79.31 50.41 -61.29
N ARG A 32 78.51 50.90 -62.26
CA ARG A 32 77.12 51.31 -61.99
C ARG A 32 76.25 50.12 -61.61
N PHE A 33 76.41 48.98 -62.28
CA PHE A 33 75.69 47.76 -61.93
C PHE A 33 76.03 47.29 -60.51
N PHE A 34 77.31 47.21 -60.14
CA PHE A 34 77.71 46.83 -58.79
C PHE A 34 77.27 47.85 -57.73
N LYS A 35 77.28 49.15 -58.05
CA LYS A 35 76.72 50.17 -57.16
C LYS A 35 75.22 49.99 -56.96
N HIS A 36 74.48 49.72 -58.03
CA HIS A 36 73.04 49.42 -57.96
C HIS A 36 72.75 48.05 -57.33
N PHE A 37 73.64 47.08 -57.46
CA PHE A 37 73.54 45.77 -56.84
C PHE A 37 73.79 45.87 -55.33
N ASP A 38 74.81 46.62 -54.90
CA ASP A 38 75.07 46.92 -53.49
C ASP A 38 73.90 47.68 -52.85
N ASP A 39 73.33 48.67 -53.55
CA ASP A 39 72.11 49.36 -53.13
C ASP A 39 70.89 48.44 -53.08
N SER A 40 70.82 47.43 -53.97
CA SER A 40 69.74 46.43 -54.00
C SER A 40 69.88 45.42 -52.86
N VAL A 41 71.08 44.94 -52.60
CA VAL A 41 71.38 44.02 -51.50
C VAL A 41 71.09 44.68 -50.16
N LYS A 42 71.50 45.93 -49.95
CA LYS A 42 71.17 46.70 -48.73
C LYS A 42 69.67 46.89 -48.52
N ARG A 43 68.89 46.96 -49.62
CA ARG A 43 67.42 47.03 -49.55
C ARG A 43 66.80 45.67 -49.18
N TRP A 44 67.31 44.58 -49.75
CA TRP A 44 66.90 43.22 -49.40
C TRP A 44 67.26 42.88 -47.95
N GLU A 45 68.46 43.24 -47.51
CA GLU A 45 68.95 43.12 -46.14
C GLU A 45 68.00 43.81 -45.14
N ARG A 46 67.58 45.04 -45.45
CA ARG A 46 66.61 45.80 -44.63
C ARG A 46 65.21 45.19 -44.59
N MET A 47 64.80 44.40 -45.59
CA MET A 47 63.51 43.69 -45.59
C MET A 47 63.62 42.31 -44.92
N ILE A 48 64.75 41.62 -45.08
CA ILE A 48 64.97 40.26 -44.59
C ILE A 48 65.22 40.25 -43.08
N TYR A 49 65.96 41.22 -42.53
CA TYR A 49 66.20 41.27 -41.08
C TYR A 49 64.92 41.29 -40.22
N PRO A 50 63.93 42.17 -40.46
CA PRO A 50 62.68 42.10 -39.70
C PRO A 50 61.90 40.81 -39.98
N ALA A 51 61.97 40.26 -41.20
CA ALA A 51 61.31 39.00 -41.52
C ALA A 51 61.89 37.79 -40.76
N ILE A 52 63.22 37.71 -40.59
CA ILE A 52 63.88 36.65 -39.80
C ILE A 52 63.50 36.77 -38.32
N ILE A 53 63.45 37.99 -37.79
CA ILE A 53 63.03 38.22 -36.39
C ILE A 53 61.59 37.76 -36.19
N VAL A 54 60.67 38.15 -37.07
CA VAL A 54 59.26 37.73 -36.99
C VAL A 54 59.13 36.22 -37.16
N PHE A 55 59.83 35.62 -38.11
CA PHE A 55 59.82 34.16 -38.33
C PHE A 55 60.40 33.40 -37.14
N GLY A 56 61.50 33.88 -36.54
CA GLY A 56 62.08 33.31 -35.33
C GLY A 56 61.15 33.41 -34.13
N LEU A 57 60.49 34.56 -33.93
CA LEU A 57 59.48 34.74 -32.89
C LEU A 57 58.28 33.82 -33.10
N LEU A 58 57.82 33.67 -34.34
CA LEU A 58 56.74 32.74 -34.68
C LEU A 58 57.15 31.28 -34.45
N GLY A 59 58.37 30.89 -34.82
CA GLY A 59 58.90 29.55 -34.56
C GLY A 59 59.03 29.24 -33.06
N LEU A 60 59.57 30.18 -32.28
CA LEU A 60 59.66 30.06 -30.82
C LEU A 60 58.28 30.03 -30.17
N SER A 61 57.36 30.90 -30.61
CA SER A 61 55.98 30.92 -30.12
C SER A 61 55.24 29.63 -30.45
N GLY A 62 55.39 29.11 -31.67
CA GLY A 62 54.81 27.84 -32.09
C GLY A 62 55.36 26.65 -31.29
N PHE A 63 56.68 26.59 -31.10
CA PHE A 63 57.30 25.55 -30.27
C PHE A 63 56.87 25.65 -28.79
N TYR A 64 56.81 26.87 -28.24
CA TYR A 64 56.34 27.12 -26.89
C TYR A 64 54.89 26.63 -26.69
N LEU A 65 54.00 26.90 -27.65
CA LEU A 65 52.61 26.45 -27.61
C LEU A 65 52.51 24.91 -27.64
N ILE A 66 53.24 24.26 -28.55
CA ILE A 66 53.25 22.79 -28.65
C ILE A 66 53.78 22.17 -27.36
N TYR A 67 54.88 22.70 -26.81
CA TYR A 67 55.46 22.22 -25.55
C TYR A 67 54.47 22.32 -24.39
N HIS A 68 53.80 23.46 -24.24
CA HIS A 68 52.82 23.67 -23.18
C HIS A 68 51.60 22.75 -23.34
N VAL A 69 51.00 22.69 -24.53
CA VAL A 69 49.84 21.82 -24.80
C VAL A 69 50.19 20.35 -24.56
N THR A 70 51.36 19.91 -24.99
CA THR A 70 51.81 18.51 -24.78
C THR A 70 52.00 18.21 -23.29
N LYS A 71 52.57 19.15 -22.55
CA LYS A 71 52.76 19.03 -21.10
C LYS A 71 51.42 19.01 -20.36
N ASP A 72 50.50 19.90 -20.74
CA ASP A 72 49.17 19.99 -20.15
C ASP A 72 48.34 18.74 -20.47
N MET A 73 48.46 18.18 -21.69
CA MET A 73 47.80 16.92 -22.06
C MET A 73 48.39 15.72 -21.30
N HIS A 74 49.69 15.72 -21.01
CA HIS A 74 50.32 14.71 -20.16
C HIS A 74 49.83 14.80 -18.71
N SER A 75 49.73 16.01 -18.14
CA SER A 75 49.15 16.23 -16.81
C SER A 75 47.66 15.90 -16.76
N MET A 76 46.90 16.20 -17.82
CA MET A 76 45.49 15.84 -17.93
C MET A 76 45.30 14.32 -18.00
N SER A 77 46.13 13.61 -18.76
CA SER A 77 46.11 12.14 -18.83
C SER A 77 46.44 11.47 -17.49
N GLN A 78 47.20 12.12 -16.62
CA GLN A 78 47.45 11.64 -15.25
C GLN A 78 46.30 12.00 -14.29
N SER A 79 45.59 13.11 -14.55
CA SER A 79 44.39 13.51 -13.79
C SER A 79 43.13 12.72 -14.16
N PHE A 80 43.16 11.96 -15.27
CA PHE A 80 42.27 10.83 -15.48
C PHE A 80 42.63 9.75 -14.44
N ASP A 81 42.07 9.93 -13.25
CA ASP A 81 42.31 9.08 -12.10
C ASP A 81 41.89 7.64 -12.41
N PRO A 82 42.80 6.65 -12.35
CA PRO A 82 42.43 5.24 -12.50
C PRO A 82 41.38 4.78 -11.46
N ALA A 83 41.19 5.52 -10.36
CA ALA A 83 40.10 5.26 -9.42
C ALA A 83 38.70 5.54 -10.00
N MET A 84 38.58 6.32 -11.09
CA MET A 84 37.28 6.57 -11.74
C MET A 84 36.68 5.28 -12.28
N GLU A 85 37.49 4.38 -12.84
CA GLU A 85 37.06 3.04 -13.26
C GLU A 85 36.49 2.25 -12.07
N SER A 86 37.21 2.23 -10.95
CA SER A 86 36.78 1.55 -9.72
C SER A 86 35.51 2.17 -9.15
N ASN A 87 35.39 3.50 -9.12
CA ASN A 87 34.22 4.22 -8.61
C ASN A 87 32.99 3.98 -9.49
N MET A 88 33.15 3.98 -10.81
CA MET A 88 32.07 3.63 -11.75
C MET A 88 31.67 2.15 -11.60
N ALA A 89 32.62 1.24 -11.42
CA ALA A 89 32.33 -0.16 -11.14
C ALA A 89 31.61 -0.35 -9.79
N GLN A 90 31.96 0.41 -8.75
CA GLN A 90 31.26 0.42 -7.47
C GLN A 90 29.84 0.97 -7.60
N MET A 91 29.67 2.07 -8.33
CA MET A 91 28.36 2.64 -8.62
C MET A 91 27.46 1.63 -9.36
N ALA A 92 28.00 0.94 -10.38
CA ALA A 92 27.28 -0.11 -11.09
C ALA A 92 26.86 -1.25 -10.16
N ARG A 93 27.72 -1.67 -9.23
CA ARG A 93 27.38 -2.67 -8.20
C ARG A 93 26.28 -2.17 -7.26
N ASN A 94 26.36 -0.93 -6.79
CA ASN A 94 25.35 -0.35 -5.90
C ASN A 94 23.98 -0.22 -6.60
N ILE A 95 23.96 0.18 -7.87
CA ILE A 95 22.74 0.23 -8.68
C ILE A 95 22.15 -1.18 -8.87
N ASN A 96 23.00 -2.19 -9.10
CA ASN A 96 22.55 -3.56 -9.20
C ASN A 96 21.95 -4.08 -7.88
N GLU A 97 22.57 -3.80 -6.73
CA GLU A 97 22.03 -4.17 -5.42
C GLU A 97 20.73 -3.40 -5.09
N LEU A 98 20.67 -2.10 -5.42
CA LEU A 98 19.44 -1.32 -5.29
C LEU A 98 18.32 -1.91 -6.15
N SER A 99 18.62 -2.31 -7.39
CA SER A 99 17.65 -2.96 -8.28
C SER A 99 17.12 -4.28 -7.68
N LYS A 100 18.00 -5.08 -7.07
CA LYS A 100 17.58 -6.31 -6.36
C LYS A 100 16.68 -5.98 -5.16
N ASN A 101 17.05 -4.99 -4.35
CA ASN A 101 16.24 -4.57 -3.22
C ASN A 101 14.85 -4.07 -3.65
N ILE A 102 14.78 -3.29 -4.73
CA ILE A 102 13.51 -2.85 -5.31
C ILE A 102 12.68 -4.05 -5.80
N SER A 103 13.32 -5.04 -6.43
CA SER A 103 12.64 -6.27 -6.86
C SER A 103 12.07 -7.05 -5.66
N VAL A 104 12.82 -7.19 -4.57
CA VAL A 104 12.36 -7.84 -3.33
C VAL A 104 11.20 -7.07 -2.71
N MET A 105 11.34 -5.74 -2.59
CA MET A 105 10.30 -4.87 -2.06
C MET A 105 9.02 -4.95 -2.89
N THR A 106 9.13 -5.01 -4.21
CA THR A 106 7.98 -5.20 -5.12
C THR A 106 7.28 -6.53 -4.84
N GLY A 107 8.04 -7.60 -4.62
CA GLY A 107 7.50 -8.90 -4.22
C GLY A 107 6.79 -8.85 -2.85
N GLN A 108 7.39 -8.18 -1.86
CA GLN A 108 6.78 -8.01 -0.54
C GLN A 108 5.49 -7.19 -0.60
N ILE A 109 5.43 -6.13 -1.40
CA ILE A 109 4.22 -5.34 -1.64
C ILE A 109 3.13 -6.23 -2.28
N HIS A 110 3.49 -7.08 -3.24
CA HIS A 110 2.53 -8.02 -3.83
C HIS A 110 1.93 -8.98 -2.78
N MET A 111 2.75 -9.53 -1.89
CA MET A 111 2.28 -10.37 -0.79
C MET A 111 1.38 -9.60 0.19
N LEU A 112 1.71 -8.34 0.50
CA LEU A 112 0.86 -7.49 1.34
C LEU A 112 -0.52 -7.25 0.70
N VAL A 113 -0.56 -6.99 -0.60
CA VAL A 113 -1.82 -6.84 -1.35
C VAL A 113 -2.65 -8.12 -1.27
N GLN A 114 -2.05 -9.29 -1.45
CA GLN A 114 -2.74 -10.58 -1.31
C GLN A 114 -3.28 -10.80 0.11
N ASN A 115 -2.50 -10.44 1.13
CA ASN A 115 -2.95 -10.54 2.53
C ASN A 115 -4.15 -9.62 2.80
N ILE A 116 -4.14 -8.40 2.27
CA ILE A 116 -5.27 -7.46 2.38
C ILE A 116 -6.51 -8.03 1.69
N GLN A 117 -6.36 -8.60 0.48
CA GLN A 117 -7.48 -9.24 -0.23
C GLN A 117 -8.07 -10.42 0.55
N ASN A 118 -7.22 -11.24 1.18
CA ASN A 118 -7.69 -12.34 2.04
C ASN A 118 -8.40 -11.81 3.29
N MET A 119 -7.91 -10.72 3.89
CA MET A 119 -8.59 -10.06 5.00
C MET A 119 -9.97 -9.53 4.60
N ASP A 120 -10.10 -8.90 3.43
CA ASP A 120 -11.39 -8.41 2.92
C ASP A 120 -12.40 -9.55 2.76
N GLN A 121 -11.95 -10.70 2.22
CA GLN A 121 -12.79 -11.90 2.11
C GLN A 121 -13.23 -12.43 3.49
N ASN A 122 -12.32 -12.47 4.46
CA ASN A 122 -12.63 -12.90 5.82
C ASN A 122 -13.62 -11.95 6.51
N ILE A 123 -13.47 -10.64 6.31
CA ILE A 123 -14.40 -9.63 6.82
C ILE A 123 -15.79 -9.80 6.19
N ALA A 124 -15.86 -10.04 4.88
CA ALA A 124 -17.14 -10.29 4.20
C ALA A 124 -17.83 -11.55 4.74
N LYS A 125 -17.07 -12.64 4.94
CA LYS A 125 -17.60 -13.89 5.54
C LYS A 125 -18.11 -13.65 6.96
N MET A 126 -17.33 -12.96 7.80
CA MET A 126 -17.73 -12.62 9.16
C MET A 126 -19.00 -11.75 9.17
N GLY A 127 -19.16 -10.84 8.21
CA GLY A 127 -20.39 -10.07 8.03
C GLY A 127 -21.60 -10.97 7.74
N GLY A 128 -21.43 -12.01 6.92
CA GLY A 128 -22.45 -13.04 6.68
C GLY A 128 -22.80 -13.83 7.94
N ASP A 129 -21.79 -14.35 8.65
CA ASP A 129 -21.97 -15.13 9.88
C ASP A 129 -22.72 -14.31 10.96
N ILE A 130 -22.37 -13.02 11.12
CA ILE A 130 -23.07 -12.10 12.03
C ILE A 130 -24.55 -11.93 11.63
N GLY A 131 -24.84 -11.84 10.33
CA GLY A 131 -26.21 -11.78 9.82
C GLY A 131 -27.02 -13.04 10.17
N GLU A 132 -26.43 -14.23 10.02
CA GLU A 132 -27.06 -15.50 10.38
C GLU A 132 -27.31 -15.63 11.90
N ILE A 133 -26.37 -15.17 12.72
CA ILE A 133 -26.52 -15.11 14.18
C ILE A 133 -27.69 -14.20 14.54
N SER A 134 -27.79 -13.02 13.91
CA SER A 134 -28.90 -12.09 14.14
C SER A 134 -30.26 -12.74 13.84
N LEU A 135 -30.37 -13.46 12.72
CA LEU A 135 -31.59 -14.19 12.36
C LEU A 135 -31.91 -15.31 13.36
N SER A 136 -30.88 -16.01 13.84
CA SER A 136 -31.04 -17.07 14.84
C SER A 136 -31.52 -16.52 16.18
N LEU A 137 -31.00 -15.37 16.61
CA LEU A 137 -31.44 -14.68 17.82
C LEU A 137 -32.89 -14.20 17.71
N HIS A 138 -33.33 -13.72 16.54
CA HIS A 138 -34.74 -13.40 16.33
C HIS A 138 -35.64 -14.62 16.50
N LYS A 139 -35.28 -15.76 15.92
CA LYS A 139 -36.04 -17.02 16.11
C LYS A 139 -36.09 -17.46 17.56
N VAL A 140 -34.99 -17.29 18.31
CA VAL A 140 -34.96 -17.57 19.74
C VAL A 140 -35.93 -16.66 20.48
N ASN A 141 -35.97 -15.37 20.14
CA ASN A 141 -36.92 -14.43 20.74
C ASN A 141 -38.37 -14.84 20.45
N ASP A 142 -38.70 -15.16 19.20
CA ASP A 142 -40.05 -15.62 18.82
C ASP A 142 -40.45 -16.89 19.59
N ASN A 143 -39.53 -17.85 19.75
CA ASN A 143 -39.77 -19.05 20.54
C ASN A 143 -39.99 -18.74 22.03
N MET A 144 -39.27 -17.76 22.59
CA MET A 144 -39.47 -17.33 23.97
C MET A 144 -40.82 -16.63 24.18
N ASP A 145 -41.29 -15.87 23.19
CA ASP A 145 -42.62 -15.27 23.20
C ASP A 145 -43.72 -16.35 23.19
N LEU A 146 -43.55 -17.39 22.34
CA LEU A 146 -44.46 -18.55 22.33
C LEU A 146 -44.46 -19.31 23.66
N LEU A 147 -43.27 -19.60 24.22
CA LEU A 147 -43.18 -20.26 25.53
C LEU A 147 -43.83 -19.43 26.64
N THR A 148 -43.72 -18.11 26.57
CA THR A 148 -44.39 -17.21 27.52
C THR A 148 -45.91 -17.30 27.40
N ALA A 149 -46.44 -17.39 26.18
CA ALA A 149 -47.87 -17.60 25.94
C ALA A 149 -48.33 -18.96 26.51
N ASP A 150 -47.61 -20.05 26.21
CA ASP A 150 -47.92 -21.40 26.71
C ASP A 150 -47.94 -21.46 28.25
N ILE A 151 -47.00 -20.76 28.91
CA ILE A 151 -46.97 -20.67 30.38
C ILE A 151 -48.20 -19.94 30.92
N ASN A 152 -48.63 -18.85 30.27
CA ASN A 152 -49.83 -18.13 30.67
C ASN A 152 -51.10 -18.98 30.52
N ASP A 153 -51.20 -19.76 29.45
CA ASP A 153 -52.31 -20.69 29.24
C ASP A 153 -52.33 -21.78 30.32
N MET A 154 -51.17 -22.38 30.63
CA MET A 154 -51.05 -23.33 31.74
C MET A 154 -51.42 -22.72 33.10
N LEU A 155 -51.05 -21.46 33.35
CA LEU A 155 -51.48 -20.74 34.56
C LEU A 155 -53.00 -20.57 34.61
N GLY A 156 -53.64 -20.31 33.46
CA GLY A 156 -55.09 -20.26 33.34
C GLY A 156 -55.77 -21.61 33.64
N ASP A 157 -55.26 -22.69 33.06
CA ASP A 157 -55.78 -24.05 33.24
C ASP A 157 -55.63 -24.53 34.69
N THR A 158 -54.46 -24.30 35.30
CA THR A 158 -54.23 -24.62 36.72
C THR A 158 -55.12 -23.80 37.64
N GLY A 159 -55.38 -22.52 37.31
CA GLY A 159 -56.36 -21.69 38.02
C GLY A 159 -57.79 -22.24 37.93
N THR A 160 -58.18 -22.75 36.76
CA THR A 160 -59.48 -23.41 36.57
C THR A 160 -59.57 -24.71 37.36
N MET A 161 -58.50 -25.51 37.36
CA MET A 161 -58.41 -26.74 38.15
C MET A 161 -58.56 -26.47 39.65
N ALA A 162 -57.91 -25.42 40.17
CA ALA A 162 -58.05 -25.02 41.57
C ALA A 162 -59.50 -24.68 41.94
N LYS A 163 -60.25 -24.01 41.05
CA LYS A 163 -61.69 -23.74 41.24
C LYS A 163 -62.53 -25.03 41.24
N ASN A 164 -62.23 -25.96 40.34
CA ASN A 164 -62.91 -27.26 40.29
C ASN A 164 -62.69 -28.07 41.57
N ILE A 165 -61.44 -28.14 42.07
CA ILE A 165 -61.12 -28.79 43.34
C ILE A 165 -61.87 -28.14 44.51
N THR A 166 -61.92 -26.80 44.55
CA THR A 166 -62.68 -26.07 45.59
C THR A 166 -64.17 -26.44 45.55
N THR A 167 -64.75 -26.50 44.35
CA THR A 167 -66.16 -26.89 44.15
C THR A 167 -66.40 -28.34 44.56
N MET A 168 -65.47 -29.24 44.24
CA MET A 168 -65.52 -30.64 44.67
C MET A 168 -65.46 -30.78 46.18
N ASN A 169 -64.56 -30.04 46.85
CA ASN A 169 -64.47 -30.05 48.31
C ASN A 169 -65.79 -29.61 48.96
N GLN A 170 -66.42 -28.54 48.46
CA GLN A 170 -67.74 -28.11 48.94
C GLN A 170 -68.82 -29.17 48.70
N ALA A 171 -68.79 -29.87 47.56
CA ALA A 171 -69.72 -30.97 47.30
C ALA A 171 -69.52 -32.14 48.27
N ILE A 172 -68.26 -32.49 48.56
CA ILE A 172 -67.91 -33.54 49.52
C ILE A 172 -68.35 -33.17 50.94
N GLU A 173 -68.20 -31.90 51.34
CA GLU A 173 -68.71 -31.41 52.64
C GLU A 173 -70.22 -31.60 52.76
N ARG A 174 -71.00 -31.27 51.71
CA ARG A 174 -72.45 -31.50 51.70
C ARG A 174 -72.80 -32.97 51.81
N VAL A 175 -72.14 -33.84 51.04
CA VAL A 175 -72.35 -35.30 51.12
C VAL A 175 -72.03 -35.82 52.53
N THR A 176 -70.98 -35.29 53.16
CA THR A 176 -70.59 -35.66 54.53
C THR A 176 -71.68 -35.29 55.54
N LEU A 177 -72.29 -34.11 55.40
CA LEU A 177 -73.43 -33.68 56.21
C LEU A 177 -74.66 -34.58 55.99
N ASP A 178 -74.99 -34.88 54.74
CA ASP A 178 -76.13 -35.73 54.39
C ASP A 178 -75.97 -37.15 54.97
N ILE A 179 -74.78 -37.74 54.88
CA ILE A 179 -74.47 -39.04 55.51
C ILE A 179 -74.63 -38.94 57.04
N GLY A 180 -74.20 -37.83 57.65
CA GLY A 180 -74.38 -37.57 59.07
C GLY A 180 -75.85 -37.54 59.49
N GLN A 181 -76.68 -36.82 58.75
CA GLN A 181 -78.14 -36.75 58.98
C GLN A 181 -78.82 -38.11 58.75
N MET A 182 -78.40 -38.84 57.71
CA MET A 182 -78.89 -40.19 57.43
C MET A 182 -78.55 -41.17 58.56
N ASN A 183 -77.33 -41.10 59.10
CA ASN A 183 -76.92 -41.92 60.24
C ASN A 183 -77.78 -41.64 61.47
N GLN A 184 -78.05 -40.37 61.78
CA GLN A 184 -78.96 -39.99 62.87
C GLN A 184 -80.38 -40.53 62.65
N SER A 185 -80.90 -40.41 61.42
CA SER A 185 -82.21 -40.93 61.04
C SER A 185 -82.28 -42.45 61.18
N MET A 186 -81.25 -43.17 60.75
CA MET A 186 -81.15 -44.63 60.92
C MET A 186 -81.05 -45.04 62.39
N ARG A 187 -80.35 -44.28 63.24
CA ARG A 187 -80.33 -44.51 64.69
C ARG A 187 -81.73 -44.34 65.30
N ALA A 188 -82.42 -43.26 64.95
CA ALA A 188 -83.80 -43.04 65.39
C ALA A 188 -84.74 -44.16 64.93
N MET A 189 -84.59 -44.62 63.68
CA MET A 189 -85.34 -45.76 63.15
C MET A 189 -85.01 -47.05 63.89
N THR A 190 -83.73 -47.32 64.20
CA THR A 190 -83.32 -48.51 64.96
C THR A 190 -83.90 -48.51 66.37
N VAL A 191 -83.93 -47.36 67.05
CA VAL A 191 -84.61 -47.21 68.35
C VAL A 191 -86.10 -47.48 68.20
N THR A 192 -86.74 -46.87 67.20
CA THR A 192 -88.19 -47.03 66.94
C THR A 192 -88.55 -48.48 66.62
N THR A 193 -87.82 -49.14 65.72
CA THR A 193 -87.98 -50.57 65.40
C THR A 193 -87.69 -51.45 66.61
N GLY A 194 -86.72 -51.06 67.46
CA GLY A 194 -86.45 -51.74 68.73
C GLY A 194 -87.61 -51.66 69.71
N LEU A 195 -88.26 -50.50 69.83
CA LEU A 195 -89.48 -50.30 70.62
C LEU A 195 -90.65 -51.10 70.04
N MET A 196 -90.91 -50.99 68.73
CA MET A 196 -91.92 -51.81 68.04
C MET A 196 -91.67 -53.31 68.24
N GLY A 197 -90.42 -53.76 68.19
CA GLY A 197 -90.05 -55.15 68.46
C GLY A 197 -90.35 -55.59 69.89
N ARG A 198 -90.24 -54.70 70.88
CA ARG A 198 -90.67 -54.97 72.27
C ARG A 198 -92.20 -54.98 72.37
N ASP A 199 -92.88 -54.03 71.75
CA ASP A 199 -94.33 -53.92 71.74
C ASP A 199 -94.96 -55.17 71.10
N MET A 200 -94.44 -55.62 69.96
CA MET A 200 -94.84 -56.87 69.33
C MET A 200 -94.62 -58.08 70.24
N ARG A 201 -93.51 -58.15 70.99
CA ARG A 201 -93.27 -59.22 71.98
C ARG A 201 -94.24 -59.14 73.16
N GLN A 202 -94.59 -57.94 73.61
CA GLN A 202 -95.57 -57.72 74.68
C GLN A 202 -96.98 -58.12 74.22
N MET A 203 -97.35 -57.83 72.97
CA MET A 203 -98.61 -58.25 72.34
C MET A 203 -98.65 -59.75 72.05
N ASN A 204 -97.50 -60.39 71.78
CA ASN A 204 -97.46 -61.83 71.54
C ASN A 204 -97.81 -62.66 72.80
N LYS A 205 -97.59 -62.13 74.01
CA LYS A 205 -97.94 -62.82 75.27
C LYS A 205 -99.45 -63.08 75.44
N PRO A 206 -100.34 -62.06 75.38
CA PRO A 206 -101.78 -62.29 75.43
C PRO A 206 -102.28 -63.02 74.19
N MET A 207 -101.70 -62.82 73.00
CA MET A 207 -102.07 -63.61 71.80
C MET A 207 -101.80 -65.10 71.99
N ARG A 208 -100.71 -65.47 72.68
CA ARG A 208 -100.43 -66.86 73.03
C ARG A 208 -101.43 -67.42 74.04
N VAL A 209 -101.85 -66.63 75.02
CA VAL A 209 -102.92 -67.01 75.96
C VAL A 209 -104.25 -67.17 75.23
N MET A 210 -104.63 -66.22 74.37
CA MET A 210 -105.85 -66.27 73.55
C MET A 210 -105.89 -67.52 72.66
N ASN A 211 -104.78 -67.87 72.00
CA ASN A 211 -104.66 -69.08 71.18
C ASN A 211 -104.68 -70.39 72.01
N THR A 212 -104.37 -70.31 73.32
CA THR A 212 -104.47 -71.46 74.23
C THR A 212 -105.92 -71.66 74.73
N VAL A 213 -106.70 -70.57 74.80
CA VAL A 213 -108.10 -70.59 75.27
C VAL A 213 -109.08 -70.79 74.10
N MET A 214 -108.72 -70.37 72.89
CA MET A 214 -109.46 -70.59 71.66
C MET A 214 -108.50 -70.97 70.53
N PRO A 215 -108.16 -72.27 70.38
CA PRO A 215 -107.49 -72.73 69.19
C PRO A 215 -108.49 -72.73 68.03
N TRP A 216 -108.05 -72.25 66.87
CA TRP A 216 -108.71 -72.54 65.61
C TRP A 216 -108.38 -73.95 65.13
#